data_AF-D7VJ95-F1
#
_entry.id   AF-D7VJ95-F1
#
_cell.length_a   1.000
_cell.length_b   1.000
_cell.length_c   1.000
_cell.angle_alpha   90.00
_cell.angle_beta   90.00
_cell.angle_gamma   90.00
#
_symmetry.space_group_name_H-M   'P 1'
#
loop_
_entity.id
_entity.type
_entity.pdbx_description
1 polymer ?
#
loop_
_entity_poly.entity_id
_entity_poly.type
_entity_poly.pdbx_seq_one_letter_code
_entity_poly.pdbx_strand_id
1 'polypeptide(L)'
;MVNSFFTNAVAIKSCAIIEEAHLRCYIESSNQKCGSVDFISEKINFNISGKNIFYKGMESIKNIRFDYKDEILVFTFSNNKSMSFNCGIYEFEKISDHIRQYENFGGSQDLKASFFKD
;
A
#
# COMPACT_ATOMS: atom_id res chain seq x y z
N MET A 1 -9.15 20.11 -0.67
CA MET A 1 -10.06 19.21 -1.40
C MET A 1 -9.25 18.01 -1.86
N VAL A 2 -9.47 16.84 -1.27
CA VAL A 2 -8.88 15.60 -1.77
C VAL A 2 -9.76 15.17 -2.94
N ASN A 3 -9.25 15.25 -4.16
CA ASN A 3 -9.92 14.64 -5.31
C ASN A 3 -9.82 13.12 -5.15
N SER A 4 -10.75 12.52 -4.38
CA SER A 4 -10.86 11.07 -4.29
C SER A 4 -11.50 10.57 -5.58
N PHE A 5 -10.66 10.22 -6.54
CA PHE A 5 -11.11 9.30 -7.58
C PHE A 5 -11.37 7.94 -6.89
N PHE A 6 -12.43 7.26 -7.32
CA PHE A 6 -12.85 5.88 -6.98
C PHE A 6 -13.92 5.73 -5.89
N THR A 7 -15.18 5.70 -6.34
CA THR A 7 -16.35 5.11 -5.67
C THR A 7 -16.43 3.57 -5.83
N ASN A 8 -15.42 2.94 -6.44
CA ASN A 8 -15.28 1.48 -6.44
C ASN A 8 -14.23 1.12 -5.38
N ALA A 9 -14.70 0.64 -4.22
CA ALA A 9 -13.87 0.30 -3.07
C ALA A 9 -12.94 -0.89 -3.39
N VAL A 10 -11.71 -0.58 -3.79
CA VAL A 10 -10.64 -1.56 -3.95
C VAL A 10 -10.10 -1.90 -2.56
N ALA A 11 -9.93 -3.18 -2.25
CA ALA A 11 -9.51 -3.65 -0.94
C ALA A 11 -8.24 -4.49 -1.01
N ILE A 12 -7.34 -4.30 -0.04
CA ILE A 12 -6.31 -5.27 0.29
C ILE A 12 -7.00 -6.36 1.12
N LYS A 13 -7.22 -7.53 0.52
CA LYS A 13 -7.98 -8.61 1.14
C LYS A 13 -7.15 -9.46 2.09
N SER A 14 -5.89 -9.69 1.73
CA SER A 14 -4.94 -10.48 2.51
C SER A 14 -3.52 -10.19 2.03
N CYS A 15 -2.55 -10.37 2.91
CA CYS A 15 -1.13 -10.36 2.55
C CYS A 15 -0.44 -11.67 2.96
N ALA A 16 0.43 -12.16 2.08
CA ALA A 16 1.20 -13.39 2.24
C ALA A 16 2.68 -13.13 1.96
N ILE A 17 3.55 -13.69 2.81
CA ILE A 17 4.99 -13.72 2.58
C ILE A 17 5.25 -14.83 1.57
N ILE A 18 5.78 -14.46 0.40
CA ILE A 18 6.10 -15.41 -0.69
C ILE A 18 7.52 -15.96 -0.49
N GLU A 19 8.44 -15.08 -0.11
CA GLU A 19 9.83 -15.37 0.26
C GLU A 19 10.34 -14.25 1.20
N GLU A 20 11.54 -14.41 1.76
CA GLU A 20 12.05 -13.59 2.88
C GLU A 20 11.94 -12.06 2.67
N ALA A 21 12.09 -11.60 1.42
CA ALA A 21 12.01 -10.18 1.04
C ALA A 21 10.81 -9.84 0.14
N HIS A 22 9.78 -10.69 0.10
CA HIS A 22 8.61 -10.49 -0.77
C HIS A 22 7.29 -10.67 -0.01
N LEU A 23 6.61 -9.56 0.27
CA LEU A 23 5.23 -9.55 0.74
C LEU A 23 4.28 -9.28 -0.44
N ARG A 24 3.35 -10.19 -0.71
CA ARG A 24 2.27 -10.01 -1.69
C ARG A 24 0.96 -9.70 -0.99
N CYS A 25 0.36 -8.56 -1.29
CA CYS A 25 -0.98 -8.21 -0.90
C CYS A 25 -1.95 -8.42 -2.06
N TYR A 26 -2.97 -9.25 -1.86
CA TYR A 26 -3.99 -9.56 -2.86
C TYR A 26 -5.08 -8.50 -2.84
N ILE A 27 -5.43 -8.05 -4.04
CA ILE A 27 -6.37 -6.95 -4.23
C ILE A 27 -7.70 -7.47 -4.77
N GLU A 28 -8.79 -7.02 -4.16
CA GLU A 28 -10.15 -7.31 -4.61
C GLU A 28 -10.93 -6.02 -4.88
N SER A 29 -11.87 -6.10 -5.82
CA SER A 29 -12.90 -5.09 -6.05
C SER A 29 -14.22 -5.82 -6.19
N SER A 30 -15.25 -5.39 -5.46
CA SER A 30 -16.58 -6.04 -5.47
C SER A 30 -16.51 -7.56 -5.24
N ASN A 31 -15.66 -7.99 -4.29
CA ASN A 31 -15.39 -9.39 -3.96
C ASN A 31 -14.81 -10.23 -5.13
N GLN A 32 -14.22 -9.59 -6.12
CA GLN A 32 -13.49 -10.25 -7.21
C GLN A 32 -12.02 -9.88 -7.15
N LYS A 33 -11.14 -10.88 -7.19
CA LYS A 33 -9.69 -10.68 -7.30
C LYS A 33 -9.38 -9.87 -8.55
N CYS A 34 -8.71 -8.74 -8.35
CA CYS A 34 -8.34 -7.82 -9.41
C CYS A 34 -6.85 -7.45 -9.42
N GLY A 35 -6.00 -8.16 -8.65
CA GLY A 35 -4.55 -8.03 -8.80
C GLY A 35 -3.77 -8.23 -7.52
N SER A 36 -2.58 -7.63 -7.49
CA SER A 36 -1.68 -7.60 -6.34
C SER A 36 -0.99 -6.25 -6.19
N VAL A 37 -0.59 -5.97 -4.95
CA VAL A 37 0.49 -5.05 -4.60
C VAL A 37 1.59 -5.90 -3.99
N ASP A 38 2.76 -5.88 -4.61
CA ASP A 38 3.92 -6.70 -4.26
C ASP A 38 5.00 -5.80 -3.68
N PHE A 39 5.34 -5.98 -2.42
CA PHE A 39 6.53 -5.38 -1.80
C PHE A 39 7.69 -6.34 -2.03
N ILE A 40 8.67 -5.94 -2.83
CA ILE A 40 9.80 -6.75 -3.26
C ILE A 40 11.06 -5.97 -2.89
N SER A 41 11.68 -6.35 -1.78
CA SER A 41 12.78 -5.57 -1.18
C SER A 41 12.35 -4.10 -1.00
N GLU A 42 13.17 -3.12 -1.40
CA GLU A 42 12.88 -1.69 -1.25
C GLU A 42 11.90 -1.10 -2.29
N LYS A 43 11.16 -1.95 -3.02
CA LYS A 43 10.25 -1.54 -4.09
C LYS A 43 8.86 -2.08 -3.87
N ILE A 44 7.88 -1.34 -4.38
CA ILE A 44 6.48 -1.73 -4.44
C ILE A 44 6.09 -1.84 -5.90
N ASN A 45 5.63 -3.00 -6.31
CA ASN A 45 5.08 -3.26 -7.63
C ASN A 45 3.57 -3.43 -7.54
N PHE A 46 2.85 -2.53 -8.20
CA PHE A 46 1.41 -2.58 -8.26
C PHE A 46 1.01 -3.19 -9.60
N ASN A 47 0.17 -4.22 -9.55
CA ASN A 47 -0.34 -4.91 -10.72
C ASN A 47 -1.82 -5.20 -10.52
N ILE A 48 -2.64 -4.17 -10.75
CA ILE A 48 -4.08 -4.18 -10.51
C ILE A 48 -4.81 -4.00 -11.86
N SER A 49 -5.66 -4.95 -12.20
CA SER A 49 -6.51 -4.94 -13.38
C SER A 49 -7.86 -5.56 -13.05
N GLY A 50 -8.91 -4.77 -13.21
CA GLY A 50 -10.30 -5.18 -13.02
C GLY A 50 -11.24 -4.37 -13.90
N LYS A 51 -12.54 -4.63 -13.80
CA LYS A 51 -13.55 -3.87 -14.55
C LYS A 51 -13.46 -2.39 -14.16
N ASN A 52 -13.10 -1.53 -15.13
CA ASN A 52 -12.89 -0.09 -14.95
C ASN A 52 -11.78 0.32 -13.97
N ILE A 53 -10.86 -0.60 -13.64
CA ILE A 53 -9.71 -0.33 -12.76
C ILE A 53 -8.46 -0.86 -13.46
N PHE A 54 -7.48 0.01 -13.66
CA PHE A 54 -6.19 -0.39 -14.20
C PHE A 54 -5.09 0.44 -13.56
N TYR A 55 -4.18 -0.24 -12.87
CA TYR A 55 -2.98 0.37 -12.34
C TYR A 55 -1.81 -0.60 -12.41
N LYS A 56 -0.77 -0.18 -13.14
CA LYS A 56 0.49 -0.90 -13.24
C LYS A 56 1.62 0.08 -13.04
N GLY A 57 2.54 -0.25 -12.15
CA GLY A 57 3.68 0.60 -11.87
C GLY A 57 4.55 0.00 -10.79
N MET A 58 5.82 0.39 -10.80
CA MET A 58 6.77 0.03 -9.76
C MET A 58 7.42 1.31 -9.24
N GLU A 59 7.53 1.42 -7.93
CA GLU A 59 8.09 2.60 -7.26
C GLU A 59 8.90 2.17 -6.04
N SER A 60 9.91 2.96 -5.67
CA SER A 60 10.68 2.72 -4.46
C SER A 60 9.88 3.13 -3.23
N ILE A 61 9.96 2.33 -2.16
CA ILE A 61 9.28 2.60 -0.88
C ILE A 61 9.60 4.02 -0.37
N LYS A 62 10.86 4.47 -0.50
CA LYS A 62 11.29 5.81 -0.07
C LYS A 62 10.62 6.98 -0.80
N ASN A 63 10.02 6.73 -1.97
CA ASN A 63 9.34 7.73 -2.78
C ASN A 63 7.82 7.76 -2.54
N ILE A 64 7.33 6.97 -1.59
CA ILE A 64 5.91 6.82 -1.26
C ILE A 64 5.68 7.20 0.19
N ARG A 65 4.69 8.06 0.43
CA ARG A 65 4.14 8.27 1.78
C ARG A 65 2.98 7.31 2.02
N PHE A 66 2.93 6.75 3.21
CA PHE A 66 1.87 5.84 3.66
C PHE A 66 1.06 6.50 4.76
N ASP A 67 -0.26 6.58 4.57
CA ASP A 67 -1.20 7.04 5.60
C ASP A 67 -2.26 5.97 5.83
N TYR A 68 -2.55 5.65 7.09
CA TYR A 68 -3.62 4.71 7.46
C TYR A 68 -4.60 5.38 8.43
N LYS A 69 -5.88 5.39 8.08
CA LYS A 69 -6.94 5.95 8.93
C LYS A 69 -8.29 5.34 8.54
N ASP A 70 -9.11 5.01 9.54
CA ASP A 70 -10.49 4.52 9.36
C ASP A 70 -10.57 3.34 8.36
N GLU A 71 -9.66 2.36 8.50
CA GLU A 71 -9.53 1.20 7.60
C GLU A 71 -9.17 1.53 6.14
N ILE A 72 -8.65 2.73 5.88
CA ILE A 72 -8.20 3.16 4.57
C ILE A 72 -6.67 3.34 4.61
N LEU A 73 -5.97 2.58 3.77
CA LEU A 73 -4.55 2.75 3.50
C LEU A 73 -4.36 3.58 2.23
N VAL A 74 -3.61 4.67 2.33
CA VAL A 74 -3.31 5.59 1.24
C VAL A 74 -1.82 5.58 0.92
N PHE A 75 -1.51 5.39 -0.36
CA PHE A 75 -0.17 5.50 -0.92
C PHE A 75 -0.11 6.82 -1.70
N THR A 76 0.69 7.78 -1.25
CA THR A 76 0.91 9.05 -1.97
C THR A 76 2.28 9.04 -2.63
N PHE A 77 2.29 9.18 -3.95
CA PHE A 77 3.49 9.18 -4.78
C PHE A 77 4.13 10.58 -4.83
N SER A 78 5.41 10.65 -5.19
CA SER A 78 6.18 11.90 -5.33
C SER A 78 5.53 12.96 -6.23
N ASN A 79 4.70 12.56 -7.19
CA ASN A 79 3.94 13.44 -8.06
C ASN A 79 2.59 13.91 -7.46
N ASN A 80 2.38 13.72 -6.16
CA ASN A 80 1.16 14.01 -5.41
C ASN A 80 -0.10 13.24 -5.85
N LYS A 81 0.02 12.27 -6.77
CA LYS A 81 -1.06 11.31 -7.00
C LYS A 81 -1.17 10.40 -5.80
N SER A 82 -2.38 9.92 -5.51
CA SER A 82 -2.62 9.00 -4.41
C SER A 82 -3.46 7.82 -4.86
N MET A 83 -3.22 6.67 -4.23
CA MET A 83 -4.03 5.48 -4.34
C MET A 83 -4.53 5.10 -2.97
N SER A 84 -5.78 4.70 -2.86
CA SER A 84 -6.38 4.30 -1.58
C SER A 84 -6.97 2.91 -1.69
N PHE A 85 -6.88 2.17 -0.59
CA PHE A 85 -7.41 0.83 -0.45
C PHE A 85 -8.12 0.70 0.88
N ASN A 86 -9.27 0.01 0.89
CA ASN A 86 -9.77 -0.56 2.13
C ASN A 86 -8.76 -1.60 2.61
N CYS A 87 -8.35 -1.51 3.87
CA CYS A 87 -7.30 -2.32 4.45
C CYS A 87 -7.63 -2.59 5.92
N GLY A 88 -7.85 -3.86 6.24
CA GLY A 88 -8.04 -4.29 7.63
C GLY A 88 -6.76 -4.04 8.44
N ILE A 89 -6.92 -3.84 9.75
CA ILE A 89 -5.80 -3.54 10.64
C ILE A 89 -4.70 -4.63 10.60
N TYR A 90 -5.08 -5.91 10.48
CA TYR A 90 -4.15 -7.03 10.40
C TYR A 90 -3.30 -7.01 9.10
N GLU A 91 -3.90 -6.66 7.97
CA GLU A 91 -3.17 -6.48 6.70
C GLU A 91 -2.25 -5.26 6.77
N PHE A 92 -2.72 -4.16 7.37
CA PHE A 92 -1.92 -2.96 7.57
C PHE A 92 -0.68 -3.24 8.43
N GLU A 93 -0.81 -3.95 9.55
CA GLU A 93 0.30 -4.31 10.42
C GLU A 93 1.38 -5.11 9.67
N LYS A 94 0.98 -6.12 8.87
CA LYS A 94 1.92 -6.87 8.02
C LYS A 94 2.67 -6.00 7.03
N ILE A 95 1.98 -5.05 6.40
CA ILE A 95 2.59 -4.10 5.46
C ILE A 95 3.58 -3.19 6.21
N SER A 96 3.16 -2.64 7.35
CA SER A 96 3.98 -1.74 8.16
C SER A 96 5.25 -2.43 8.65
N ASP A 97 5.14 -3.64 9.18
CA ASP A 97 6.28 -4.41 9.67
C ASP A 97 7.26 -4.80 8.56
N HIS A 98 6.76 -5.09 7.35
CA HIS A 98 7.61 -5.34 6.19
C HIS A 98 8.37 -4.08 5.75
N ILE A 99 7.69 -2.93 5.68
CA ILE A 99 8.31 -1.66 5.27
C ILE A 99 9.38 -1.21 6.27
N ARG A 100 9.14 -1.34 7.58
CA ARG A 100 10.09 -0.96 8.64
C ARG A 100 11.45 -1.66 8.54
N GLN A 101 11.51 -2.82 7.90
CA GLN A 101 12.77 -3.52 7.66
C GLN A 101 13.70 -2.72 6.75
N TYR A 102 13.16 -1.90 5.86
CA TYR A 102 13.91 -1.10 4.89
C TYR A 102 14.16 0.35 5.36
N GLU A 103 13.38 0.84 6.33
CA GLU A 103 13.60 2.16 6.94
C GLU A 103 14.90 2.23 7.74
N ASN A 104 15.36 1.11 8.30
CA ASN A 104 16.59 1.04 9.10
C ASN A 104 17.89 0.97 8.27
N PHE A 105 17.81 0.84 6.95
CA PHE A 105 18.98 0.74 6.05
C PHE A 105 19.29 2.00 5.24
N GLY A 106 18.41 3.01 5.26
CA GLY A 106 18.59 4.28 4.55
C GLY A 106 18.31 5.46 5.47
N GLY A 107 19.35 6.20 5.85
CA GLY A 107 19.24 7.34 6.77
C GLY A 107 18.21 8.38 6.33
N SER A 108 17.42 8.83 7.32
CA SER A 108 16.67 10.09 7.35
C SER A 108 15.74 10.37 6.16
N GLN A 109 14.45 10.10 6.35
CA GLN A 109 13.43 11.13 6.12
C GLN A 109 12.16 10.85 6.91
N ASP A 110 11.60 11.91 7.49
CA ASP A 110 10.48 11.94 8.42
C ASP A 110 9.25 11.12 8.00
N LEU A 111 9.24 9.83 8.32
CA LEU A 111 8.00 9.18 8.73
C LEU A 111 7.74 9.60 10.17
N LYS A 112 7.25 10.83 10.35
CA LYS A 112 6.30 11.12 11.44
C LYS A 112 4.99 10.42 11.11
N ALA A 113 5.07 9.10 11.12
CA ALA A 113 4.16 8.22 11.79
C ALA A 113 3.66 8.86 13.10
N SER A 114 2.71 9.78 13.02
CA SER A 114 1.78 10.02 14.13
C SER A 114 0.88 8.78 14.23
N PHE A 115 1.47 7.62 14.56
CA PHE A 115 0.76 6.35 14.65
C PHE A 115 0.27 6.05 16.06
N PHE A 116 0.66 6.81 17.08
CA PHE A 116 0.00 6.82 18.39
C PHE A 116 0.15 8.20 19.03
N LYS A 117 -0.94 8.96 19.09
CA LYS A 117 -1.20 9.90 20.18
C LYS A 117 -2.70 9.88 20.44
N ASP A 118 -3.07 9.19 21.52
CA ASP A 118 -4.27 9.54 22.29
C ASP A 118 -4.18 11.01 22.76
#